data_AF-A0A2M7EC55-F1
#
_entry.id   AF-A0A2M7EC55-F1
#
_cell.length_a   1.000
_cell.length_b   1.000
_cell.length_c   1.000
_cell.angle_alpha   90.00
_cell.angle_beta   90.00
_cell.angle_gamma   90.00
#
_symmetry.space_group_name_H-M   'P 1'
#
loop_
_entity.id
_entity.type
_entity.pdbx_description
1 polymer ?
#
loop_
_entity_poly.entity_id
_entity_poly.type
_entity_poly.pdbx_seq_one_letter_code
_entity_poly.pdbx_strand_id
1 'polypeptide(L)'
;MKILIAYYSRTGGTEKLAQALKKEFETRGHSVDVEKVKPIKEHSFLGWWHIRMVKGDCEIYPQKIWDVSKYDAICIGSPNWTRLSLPMAKYLQKIEGLKYKKIGFFAATAAPPAFEWYILSAYLLDLTFTRIIEQKRGRIIESILLSSLFKNWGVDSEYGKRAIKNFCDKIKTPIFPLKDYFLNRKEIKNNRLLVIAFSTLLVSSLILHIVLPVFNKGFLSWAQYSYLAATFFFSILLLTTIHERKIGILLGKYIGGFSAVLLWTLTMVFAQPTLGRVMILGYILIFVLFGFFHNPKVVIFSGLFSFLGYGILFYNPSLKEILNPGLDLVLIGISCGAVASITGSLQKYHFSLLDSQEEIETAKAVLEIKVEARTRELRELTEGQEEMIKERTKELQEKINELGKFSRLAVGRELKMVTLKEEIEKLKKELEKSKGRPN
;
A
#
# COMPACT_ATOMS: atom_id res chain seq x y z
N MET A 1 -1.95 14.12 14.44
CA MET A 1 -1.94 13.68 13.03
C MET A 1 -3.23 14.12 12.36
N LYS A 2 -3.14 14.44 11.07
CA LYS A 2 -4.29 14.65 10.18
C LYS A 2 -4.56 13.36 9.41
N ILE A 3 -5.74 12.79 9.57
CA ILE A 3 -6.09 11.47 9.03
C ILE A 3 -7.27 11.60 8.07
N LEU A 4 -7.19 10.94 6.92
CA LEU A 4 -8.34 10.77 6.02
C LEU A 4 -8.92 9.38 6.20
N ILE A 5 -10.23 9.27 6.37
CA ILE A 5 -10.98 8.00 6.25
C ILE A 5 -11.83 8.08 4.99
N ALA A 6 -11.41 7.42 3.91
CA ALA A 6 -12.16 7.34 2.67
C ALA A 6 -12.77 5.94 2.50
N TYR A 7 -14.08 5.84 2.27
CA TYR A 7 -14.73 4.53 2.17
C TYR A 7 -15.93 4.51 1.23
N TYR A 8 -16.26 3.31 0.77
CA TYR A 8 -17.55 2.99 0.17
C TYR A 8 -18.30 1.99 1.05
N SER A 9 -19.62 2.13 1.13
CA SER A 9 -20.49 1.23 1.91
C SER A 9 -21.88 1.20 1.28
N ARG A 10 -22.29 0.02 0.82
CA ARG A 10 -23.63 -0.20 0.25
C ARG A 10 -24.70 -0.39 1.32
N THR A 11 -24.40 -1.24 2.31
CA THR A 11 -25.38 -1.69 3.34
C THR A 11 -25.07 -1.15 4.73
N GLY A 12 -24.14 -0.20 4.87
CA GLY A 12 -23.81 0.43 6.16
C GLY A 12 -22.74 -0.28 7.00
N GLY A 13 -22.38 -1.53 6.71
CA GLY A 13 -21.38 -2.27 7.50
C GLY A 13 -20.00 -1.59 7.55
N THR A 14 -19.46 -1.24 6.38
CA THR A 14 -18.16 -0.54 6.29
C THR A 14 -18.24 0.88 6.84
N GLU A 15 -19.40 1.54 6.69
CA GLU A 15 -19.66 2.87 7.25
C GLU A 15 -19.64 2.86 8.78
N LYS A 16 -20.28 1.88 9.41
CA LYS A 16 -20.24 1.71 10.87
C LYS A 16 -18.80 1.55 11.38
N LEU A 17 -17.99 0.76 10.69
CA LEU A 17 -16.56 0.61 11.01
C LEU A 17 -15.78 1.92 10.81
N ALA A 18 -16.05 2.65 9.71
CA ALA A 18 -15.43 3.96 9.47
C ALA A 18 -15.74 4.96 10.59
N GLN A 19 -16.99 5.01 11.07
CA GLN A 19 -17.39 5.88 12.18
C GLN A 19 -16.75 5.46 13.51
N ALA A 20 -16.60 4.16 13.78
CA ALA A 20 -15.92 3.68 14.97
C ALA A 20 -14.42 4.04 14.95
N LEU A 21 -13.76 3.90 13.80
CA LEU A 21 -12.38 4.35 13.60
C LEU A 21 -12.23 5.86 13.79
N LYS A 22 -13.14 6.65 13.20
CA LYS A 22 -13.19 8.10 13.38
C LYS A 22 -13.23 8.46 14.87
N LYS A 23 -14.21 7.93 15.59
CA LYS A 23 -14.39 8.18 17.03
C LYS A 23 -13.14 7.81 17.83
N GLU A 24 -12.55 6.66 17.55
CA GLU A 24 -11.33 6.21 18.24
C GLU A 24 -10.15 7.16 17.98
N PHE A 25 -9.93 7.60 16.74
CA PHE A 25 -8.87 8.56 16.42
C PHE A 25 -9.10 9.94 17.03
N GLU A 26 -10.34 10.46 16.99
CA GLU A 26 -10.71 11.75 17.58
C GLU A 26 -10.53 11.75 19.11
N THR A 27 -10.93 10.66 19.78
CA THR A 27 -10.74 10.48 21.24
C THR A 27 -9.26 10.54 21.63
N ARG A 28 -8.35 10.29 20.68
CA ARG A 28 -6.90 10.36 20.87
C ARG A 28 -6.29 11.69 20.40
N GLY A 29 -7.11 12.71 20.16
CA GLY A 29 -6.66 14.06 19.78
C GLY A 29 -6.17 14.17 18.33
N HIS A 30 -6.67 13.36 17.41
CA HIS A 30 -6.33 13.48 15.98
C HIS A 30 -7.44 14.17 15.20
N SER A 31 -7.04 14.93 14.18
CA SER A 31 -7.97 15.54 13.22
C SER A 31 -8.31 14.51 12.15
N VAL A 32 -9.60 14.22 11.96
CA VAL A 32 -10.07 13.17 11.06
C VAL A 32 -11.08 13.73 10.06
N ASP A 33 -10.70 13.72 8.79
CA ASP A 33 -11.62 13.98 7.69
C ASP A 33 -12.22 12.65 7.21
N VAL A 34 -13.51 12.65 6.87
CA VAL A 34 -14.21 11.46 6.40
C VAL A 34 -14.84 11.72 5.05
N GLU A 35 -14.56 10.84 4.09
CA GLU A 35 -15.08 10.90 2.73
C GLU A 35 -15.80 9.60 2.36
N LYS A 36 -17.08 9.71 2.01
CA LYS A 36 -17.87 8.57 1.52
C LYS A 36 -17.90 8.62 0.00
N VAL A 37 -17.19 7.70 -0.64
CA VAL A 37 -17.19 7.53 -2.09
C VAL A 37 -18.54 6.95 -2.51
N LYS A 38 -19.19 7.57 -3.50
CA LYS A 38 -20.50 7.15 -4.00
C LYS A 38 -20.45 6.90 -5.52
N PRO A 39 -20.92 5.74 -6.00
CA PRO A 39 -21.12 5.53 -7.43
C PRO A 39 -22.26 6.41 -7.95
N ILE A 40 -22.21 6.81 -9.22
CA ILE A 40 -23.31 7.55 -9.86
C ILE A 40 -24.58 6.69 -9.91
N LYS A 41 -24.41 5.41 -10.23
CA LYS A 41 -25.47 4.40 -10.23
C LYS A 41 -25.15 3.30 -9.22
N GLU A 42 -26.07 3.10 -8.27
CA GLU A 42 -25.96 2.04 -7.27
C GLU A 42 -26.55 0.73 -7.80
N HIS A 43 -25.96 -0.40 -7.41
CA HIS A 43 -26.35 -1.72 -7.88
C HIS A 43 -26.49 -2.74 -6.75
N SER A 44 -27.22 -3.81 -7.04
CA SER A 44 -27.24 -4.99 -6.17
C SER A 44 -25.85 -5.66 -6.13
N PHE A 45 -25.59 -6.55 -5.18
CA PHE A 45 -24.33 -7.29 -5.10
C PHE A 45 -24.05 -8.07 -6.39
N LEU A 46 -25.07 -8.77 -6.91
CA LEU A 46 -24.98 -9.48 -8.20
C LEU A 46 -24.81 -8.51 -9.37
N GLY A 47 -25.46 -7.34 -9.33
CA GLY A 47 -25.26 -6.29 -10.33
C GLY A 47 -23.82 -5.80 -10.36
N TRP A 48 -23.21 -5.54 -9.19
CA TRP A 48 -21.80 -5.16 -9.10
C TRP A 48 -20.86 -6.26 -9.55
N TRP A 49 -21.17 -7.53 -9.24
CA TRP A 49 -20.40 -8.66 -9.71
C TRP A 49 -20.43 -8.76 -11.24
N HIS A 50 -21.60 -8.62 -11.86
CA HIS A 50 -21.76 -8.62 -13.31
C HIS A 50 -21.00 -7.47 -13.99
N ILE A 51 -21.15 -6.24 -13.50
CA ILE A 51 -20.45 -5.06 -14.03
C ILE A 51 -18.94 -5.25 -13.96
N ARG A 52 -18.43 -5.84 -12.87
CA ARG A 52 -17.00 -6.15 -12.75
C ARG A 52 -16.52 -7.12 -13.84
N MET A 53 -17.32 -8.13 -14.18
CA MET A 53 -16.96 -9.11 -15.20
C MET A 53 -17.02 -8.55 -16.62
N VAL A 54 -17.97 -7.65 -16.91
CA VAL A 54 -18.20 -7.13 -18.26
C VAL A 54 -17.44 -5.83 -18.54
N LYS A 55 -17.55 -4.83 -17.64
CA LYS A 55 -16.98 -3.48 -17.84
C LYS A 55 -15.69 -3.27 -17.04
N GLY A 56 -15.60 -3.85 -15.84
CA GLY A 56 -14.45 -3.71 -14.95
C GLY A 56 -14.27 -2.33 -14.30
N ASP A 57 -15.20 -1.39 -14.54
CA ASP A 57 -15.11 -0.01 -14.05
C ASP A 57 -16.51 0.58 -13.75
N CYS A 58 -16.56 1.62 -12.94
CA CYS A 58 -17.77 2.37 -12.63
C CYS A 58 -17.51 3.88 -12.50
N GLU A 59 -18.55 4.67 -12.73
CA GLU A 59 -18.49 6.11 -12.50
C GLU A 59 -18.82 6.44 -11.05
N ILE A 60 -18.10 7.42 -10.50
CA ILE A 60 -18.27 7.93 -9.14
C ILE A 60 -18.52 9.43 -9.19
N TYR A 61 -19.28 9.94 -8.23
CA TYR A 61 -19.45 11.38 -8.08
C TYR A 61 -18.10 12.07 -7.85
N PRO A 62 -17.95 13.36 -8.22
CA PRO A 62 -16.78 14.14 -7.84
C PRO A 62 -16.55 14.09 -6.33
N GLN A 63 -15.31 13.79 -5.92
CA GLN A 63 -14.92 13.73 -4.52
C GLN A 63 -14.38 15.08 -4.07
N LYS A 64 -14.48 15.37 -2.77
CA LYS A 64 -13.98 16.62 -2.17
C LYS A 64 -12.46 16.57 -2.04
N ILE A 65 -11.89 15.37 -1.89
CA ILE A 65 -10.47 15.16 -1.60
C ILE A 65 -9.86 14.27 -2.69
N TRP A 66 -9.14 14.89 -3.63
CA TRP A 66 -8.35 14.17 -4.64
C TRP A 66 -6.86 14.13 -4.32
N ASP A 67 -6.33 15.17 -3.66
CA ASP A 67 -4.95 15.20 -3.18
C ASP A 67 -4.90 14.94 -1.67
N VAL A 68 -4.18 13.89 -1.28
CA VAL A 68 -4.00 13.52 0.12
C VAL A 68 -2.65 13.92 0.72
N SER A 69 -1.88 14.76 0.02
CA SER A 69 -0.54 15.19 0.46
C SER A 69 -0.56 15.85 1.84
N LYS A 70 -1.65 16.55 2.20
CA LYS A 70 -1.84 17.20 3.52
C LYS A 70 -2.12 16.25 4.69
N TYR A 71 -2.37 14.95 4.43
CA TYR A 71 -2.68 13.97 5.46
C TYR A 71 -1.44 13.17 5.85
N ASP A 72 -1.33 12.81 7.13
CA ASP A 72 -0.26 11.96 7.66
C ASP A 72 -0.56 10.47 7.44
N ALA A 73 -1.85 10.11 7.48
CA ALA A 73 -2.33 8.76 7.27
C ALA A 73 -3.68 8.74 6.51
N ILE A 74 -3.87 7.70 5.72
CA ILE A 74 -5.09 7.48 4.94
C ILE A 74 -5.64 6.08 5.25
N CYS A 75 -6.85 6.02 5.77
CA CYS A 75 -7.59 4.79 6.04
C CYS A 75 -8.61 4.57 4.92
N ILE A 76 -8.48 3.46 4.20
CA ILE A 76 -9.31 3.11 3.05
C ILE A 76 -10.28 1.99 3.43
N GLY A 77 -11.57 2.25 3.24
CA GLY A 77 -12.66 1.34 3.56
C GLY A 77 -13.35 0.76 2.32
N SER A 78 -13.49 -0.56 2.24
CA SER A 78 -14.30 -1.21 1.20
C SER A 78 -15.12 -2.35 1.77
N PRO A 79 -16.34 -2.64 1.28
CA PRO A 79 -16.98 -3.92 1.58
C PRO A 79 -16.16 -5.08 1.00
N ASN A 80 -16.21 -6.24 1.67
CA ASN A 80 -15.61 -7.47 1.13
C ASN A 80 -16.54 -8.10 0.08
N TRP A 81 -16.29 -7.80 -1.19
CA TRP A 81 -16.94 -8.42 -2.34
C TRP A 81 -15.94 -9.21 -3.17
N THR A 82 -15.11 -10.01 -2.49
CA THR A 82 -13.99 -10.79 -3.07
C THR A 82 -12.85 -9.94 -3.61
N ARG A 83 -13.10 -8.73 -4.10
CA ARG A 83 -12.09 -7.77 -4.57
C ARG A 83 -12.46 -6.39 -4.08
N LEU A 84 -11.51 -5.45 -4.15
CA LEU A 84 -11.78 -4.04 -3.85
C LEU A 84 -13.00 -3.57 -4.66
N SER A 85 -13.98 -2.96 -3.99
CA SER A 85 -15.21 -2.48 -4.63
C SER A 85 -14.89 -1.52 -5.78
N LEU A 86 -15.65 -1.60 -6.87
CA LEU A 86 -15.40 -0.77 -8.06
C LEU A 86 -15.34 0.74 -7.73
N PRO A 87 -16.23 1.30 -6.87
CA PRO A 87 -16.14 2.71 -6.49
C PRO A 87 -14.81 3.06 -5.83
N MET A 88 -14.31 2.21 -4.93
CA MET A 88 -13.02 2.43 -4.27
C MET A 88 -11.84 2.19 -5.20
N ALA A 89 -11.91 1.22 -6.11
CA ALA A 89 -10.89 1.03 -7.13
C ALA A 89 -10.75 2.28 -8.01
N LYS A 90 -11.87 2.85 -8.47
CA LYS A 90 -11.89 4.07 -9.28
C LYS A 90 -11.36 5.28 -8.51
N TYR A 91 -11.77 5.43 -7.24
CA TYR A 91 -11.28 6.49 -6.36
C TYR A 91 -9.76 6.39 -6.17
N LEU A 92 -9.28 5.19 -5.81
CA LEU A 92 -7.85 4.95 -5.62
C LEU A 92 -7.02 5.07 -6.89
N GLN A 93 -7.59 4.93 -8.09
CA GLN A 93 -6.87 5.20 -9.33
C GLN A 93 -6.61 6.70 -9.52
N LYS A 94 -7.61 7.53 -9.22
CA LYS A 94 -7.59 8.99 -9.43
C LYS A 94 -6.90 9.78 -8.32
N ILE A 95 -6.87 9.25 -7.10
CA ILE A 95 -6.30 9.96 -5.96
C ILE A 95 -4.77 10.18 -6.11
N GLU A 96 -4.31 11.35 -5.69
CA GLU A 96 -2.92 11.80 -5.74
C GLU A 96 -2.35 11.99 -4.33
N GLY A 97 -1.01 12.03 -4.20
CA GLY A 97 -0.36 12.25 -2.89
C GLY A 97 -0.23 11.01 -2.00
N LEU A 98 -0.52 9.80 -2.48
CA LEU A 98 -0.40 8.55 -1.70
C LEU A 98 1.04 8.05 -1.49
N LYS A 99 2.00 8.57 -2.25
CA LYS A 99 3.39 8.13 -2.24
C LYS A 99 3.99 8.29 -0.84
N TYR A 100 4.48 7.18 -0.29
CA TYR A 100 5.06 7.02 1.05
C TYR A 100 4.13 7.32 2.24
N LYS A 101 2.85 7.57 2.00
CA LYS A 101 1.87 7.79 3.08
C LYS A 101 1.56 6.49 3.82
N LYS A 102 1.22 6.63 5.11
CA LYS A 102 0.71 5.52 5.94
C LYS A 102 -0.70 5.18 5.50
N ILE A 103 -0.91 3.95 5.04
CA ILE A 103 -2.20 3.47 4.57
C ILE A 103 -2.73 2.41 5.52
N GLY A 104 -3.94 2.64 6.05
CA GLY A 104 -4.71 1.64 6.76
C GLY A 104 -5.80 1.07 5.85
N PHE A 105 -6.05 -0.23 5.89
CA PHE A 105 -7.19 -0.83 5.18
C PHE A 105 -8.22 -1.35 6.15
N PHE A 106 -9.50 -1.13 5.87
CA PHE A 106 -10.56 -1.75 6.65
C PHE A 106 -11.69 -2.26 5.78
N ALA A 107 -12.30 -3.35 6.20
CA ALA A 107 -13.43 -3.93 5.49
C ALA A 107 -14.44 -4.54 6.45
N ALA A 108 -15.71 -4.43 6.05
CA ALA A 108 -16.80 -5.19 6.66
C ALA A 108 -17.10 -6.42 5.79
N THR A 109 -17.29 -7.56 6.44
CA THR A 109 -17.43 -8.85 5.77
C THR A 109 -18.61 -9.65 6.31
N ALA A 110 -19.12 -10.60 5.52
CA ALA A 110 -20.26 -11.42 5.93
C ALA A 110 -19.88 -12.46 6.98
N ALA A 111 -18.78 -13.20 6.77
CA ALA A 111 -18.34 -14.25 7.67
C ALA A 111 -17.35 -13.78 8.76
N PRO A 112 -17.00 -14.63 9.74
CA PRO A 112 -15.95 -14.31 10.72
C PRO A 112 -14.61 -13.97 10.05
N PRO A 113 -13.80 -13.04 10.60
CA PRO A 113 -12.59 -12.54 9.95
C PRO A 113 -11.57 -13.63 9.57
N ALA A 114 -11.25 -14.56 10.47
CA ALA A 114 -10.29 -15.63 10.17
C ALA A 114 -10.77 -16.53 9.02
N PHE A 115 -12.05 -16.90 9.01
CA PHE A 115 -12.65 -17.68 7.95
C PHE A 115 -12.60 -16.94 6.59
N GLU A 116 -12.89 -15.65 6.60
CA GLU A 116 -12.83 -14.81 5.39
C GLU A 116 -11.42 -14.66 4.82
N TRP A 117 -10.43 -14.49 5.70
CA TRP A 117 -9.03 -14.31 5.31
C TRP A 117 -8.42 -15.54 4.65
N TYR A 118 -8.75 -16.74 5.14
CA TYR A 118 -8.01 -17.94 4.79
C TYR A 118 -8.79 -18.97 3.98
N ILE A 119 -10.12 -18.93 4.03
CA ILE A 119 -10.98 -19.92 3.37
C ILE A 119 -11.82 -19.28 2.27
N LEU A 120 -12.38 -18.09 2.51
CA LEU A 120 -13.20 -17.39 1.51
C LEU A 120 -12.37 -16.40 0.69
N SER A 121 -12.74 -15.12 0.69
CA SER A 121 -12.38 -14.21 -0.40
C SER A 121 -11.66 -12.94 0.04
N ALA A 122 -11.45 -12.73 1.34
CA ALA A 122 -10.78 -11.53 1.82
C ALA A 122 -9.31 -11.44 1.40
N TYR A 123 -8.65 -12.57 1.12
CA TYR A 123 -7.29 -12.52 0.56
C TYR A 123 -7.24 -11.87 -0.82
N LEU A 124 -8.26 -12.10 -1.67
CA LEU A 124 -8.36 -11.47 -3.00
C LEU A 124 -8.65 -9.96 -2.87
N LEU A 125 -9.44 -9.57 -1.86
CA LEU A 125 -9.67 -8.17 -1.51
C LEU A 125 -8.36 -7.47 -1.14
N ASP A 126 -7.59 -8.05 -0.22
CA ASP A 126 -6.31 -7.50 0.20
C ASP A 126 -5.28 -7.49 -0.94
N LEU A 127 -5.24 -8.53 -1.78
CA LEU A 127 -4.34 -8.57 -2.94
C LEU A 127 -4.64 -7.44 -3.93
N THR A 128 -5.93 -7.23 -4.25
CA THR A 128 -6.34 -6.17 -5.18
C THR A 128 -6.10 -4.78 -4.61
N PHE A 129 -6.38 -4.58 -3.32
CA PHE A 129 -6.05 -3.36 -2.62
C PHE A 129 -4.53 -3.11 -2.59
N THR A 130 -3.76 -4.11 -2.17
CA THR A 130 -2.30 -4.02 -2.04
C THR A 130 -1.65 -3.64 -3.37
N ARG A 131 -2.07 -4.27 -4.47
CA ARG A 131 -1.55 -3.96 -5.81
C ARG A 131 -1.72 -2.49 -6.19
N ILE A 132 -2.90 -1.90 -5.95
CA ILE A 132 -3.18 -0.50 -6.29
C ILE A 132 -2.33 0.45 -5.43
N ILE A 133 -2.24 0.16 -4.13
CA ILE A 133 -1.46 0.99 -3.20
C ILE A 133 0.04 0.91 -3.47
N GLU A 134 0.59 -0.29 -3.73
CA GLU A 134 2.00 -0.49 -4.09
C GLU A 134 2.36 0.23 -5.40
N GLN A 135 1.48 0.21 -6.41
CA GLN A 135 1.67 0.97 -7.65
C GLN A 135 1.79 2.48 -7.40
N LYS A 136 1.04 3.00 -6.43
CA LYS A 136 1.14 4.41 -5.98
C LYS A 136 2.19 4.63 -4.88
N ARG A 137 3.00 3.62 -4.57
CA ARG A 137 4.06 3.63 -3.54
C ARG A 137 3.55 4.00 -2.13
N GLY A 138 2.29 3.70 -1.82
CA GLY A 138 1.77 3.86 -0.46
C GLY A 138 2.25 2.74 0.46
N ARG A 139 2.35 3.03 1.76
CA ARG A 139 2.82 2.06 2.76
C ARG A 139 1.67 1.55 3.60
N ILE A 140 1.21 0.35 3.31
CA ILE A 140 0.17 -0.33 4.07
C ILE A 140 0.70 -0.72 5.45
N ILE A 141 0.18 -0.09 6.49
CA ILE A 141 0.61 -0.27 7.88
C ILE A 141 -0.19 -1.39 8.55
N GLU A 142 -1.52 -1.38 8.40
CA GLU A 142 -2.37 -2.41 8.97
C GLU A 142 -3.67 -2.58 8.18
N SER A 143 -4.26 -3.78 8.30
CA SER A 143 -5.56 -4.13 7.73
C SER A 143 -6.47 -4.72 8.80
N ILE A 144 -7.73 -4.30 8.86
CA ILE A 144 -8.73 -4.83 9.80
C ILE A 144 -9.98 -5.30 9.06
N LEU A 145 -10.45 -6.51 9.40
CA LEU A 145 -11.73 -7.04 8.94
C LEU A 145 -12.62 -7.30 10.14
N LEU A 146 -13.87 -6.84 10.07
CA LEU A 146 -14.91 -7.15 11.05
C LEU A 146 -16.15 -7.70 10.36
N SER A 147 -16.89 -8.57 11.05
CA SER A 147 -18.12 -9.12 10.51
C SER A 147 -19.26 -8.12 10.65
N SER A 148 -20.04 -7.92 9.59
CA SER A 148 -21.29 -7.16 9.65
C SER A 148 -22.51 -8.02 10.03
N LEU A 149 -22.40 -9.35 9.93
CA LEU A 149 -23.52 -10.28 10.23
C LEU A 149 -23.37 -10.94 11.60
N PHE A 150 -22.16 -11.34 11.98
CA PHE A 150 -21.93 -12.05 13.23
C PHE A 150 -21.53 -11.09 14.35
N LYS A 151 -22.43 -10.89 15.32
CA LYS A 151 -22.27 -9.94 16.42
C LYS A 151 -20.95 -10.12 17.19
N ASN A 152 -20.50 -11.35 17.42
CA ASN A 152 -19.26 -11.63 18.18
C ASN A 152 -17.99 -11.06 17.52
N TRP A 153 -17.99 -10.86 16.20
CA TRP A 153 -16.87 -10.27 15.45
C TRP A 153 -17.24 -8.92 14.83
N GLY A 154 -18.34 -8.31 15.27
CA GLY A 154 -18.80 -7.01 14.81
C GLY A 154 -18.12 -5.85 15.51
N VAL A 155 -18.40 -4.63 15.03
CA VAL A 155 -17.82 -3.38 15.53
C VAL A 155 -17.99 -3.20 17.05
N ASP A 156 -19.18 -3.54 17.57
CA ASP A 156 -19.52 -3.29 18.98
C ASP A 156 -19.07 -4.41 19.93
N SER A 157 -18.50 -5.49 19.40
CA SER A 157 -18.06 -6.62 20.22
C SER A 157 -16.73 -6.34 20.91
N GLU A 158 -16.41 -7.11 21.95
CA GLU A 158 -15.10 -7.01 22.61
C GLU A 158 -13.94 -7.31 21.65
N TYR A 159 -14.14 -8.24 20.71
CA TYR A 159 -13.20 -8.47 19.63
C TYR A 159 -13.06 -7.23 18.72
N GLY A 160 -14.18 -6.66 18.28
CA GLY A 160 -14.21 -5.50 17.40
C GLY A 160 -13.53 -4.28 17.99
N LYS A 161 -13.89 -3.92 19.24
CA LYS A 161 -13.27 -2.81 19.99
C LYS A 161 -11.76 -3.00 20.13
N ARG A 162 -11.32 -4.20 20.50
CA ARG A 162 -9.88 -4.52 20.62
C ARG A 162 -9.17 -4.40 19.28
N ALA A 163 -9.75 -4.94 18.22
CA ALA A 163 -9.18 -4.89 16.87
C ALA A 163 -9.07 -3.44 16.36
N ILE A 164 -10.11 -2.62 16.57
CA ILE A 164 -10.12 -1.19 16.23
C ILE A 164 -9.03 -0.44 16.99
N LYS A 165 -8.93 -0.66 18.31
CA LYS A 165 -7.88 -0.05 19.13
C LYS A 165 -6.48 -0.39 18.61
N ASN A 166 -6.23 -1.68 18.36
CA ASN A 166 -4.97 -2.18 17.83
C ASN A 166 -4.64 -1.61 16.43
N PHE A 167 -5.65 -1.47 15.57
CA PHE A 167 -5.49 -0.85 14.26
C PHE A 167 -5.06 0.61 14.41
N CYS A 168 -5.77 1.38 15.24
CA CYS A 168 -5.44 2.79 15.50
C CYS A 168 -4.06 2.96 16.16
N ASP A 169 -3.66 2.06 17.06
CA ASP A 169 -2.32 2.05 17.67
C ASP A 169 -1.23 1.86 16.60
N LYS A 170 -1.42 0.92 15.68
CA LYS A 170 -0.46 0.65 14.60
C LYS A 170 -0.37 1.77 13.57
N ILE A 171 -1.47 2.43 13.25
CA ILE A 171 -1.42 3.59 12.32
C ILE A 171 -0.53 4.72 12.87
N LYS A 172 -0.43 4.84 14.20
CA LYS A 172 0.43 5.84 14.84
C LYS A 172 1.91 5.48 14.82
N THR A 173 2.26 4.20 14.74
CA THR A 173 3.67 3.79 14.86
C THR A 173 4.53 4.48 13.81
N PRO A 174 5.79 4.85 14.15
CA PRO A 174 6.72 5.42 13.18
C PRO A 174 6.92 4.45 12.01
N ILE A 175 7.22 5.01 10.83
CA ILE A 175 7.46 4.19 9.65
C ILE A 175 8.86 3.60 9.79
N PHE A 176 8.96 2.28 9.64
CA PHE A 176 10.24 1.57 9.57
C PHE A 176 11.06 2.05 8.35
N PRO A 177 12.39 1.83 8.33
CA PRO A 177 13.18 1.92 7.11
C PRO A 177 12.49 1.19 5.95
N LEU A 178 12.61 1.70 4.72
CA LEU A 178 11.85 1.19 3.57
C LEU A 178 12.12 -0.31 3.36
N LYS A 179 13.39 -0.70 3.52
CA LYS A 179 13.85 -2.09 3.44
C LYS A 179 13.15 -2.97 4.47
N ASP A 180 13.19 -2.60 5.75
CA ASP A 180 12.58 -3.37 6.83
C ASP A 180 11.07 -3.49 6.66
N TYR A 181 10.42 -2.40 6.22
CA TYR A 181 9.00 -2.40 5.88
C TYR A 181 8.68 -3.45 4.80
N PHE A 182 9.39 -3.44 3.68
CA PHE A 182 9.15 -4.39 2.60
C PHE A 182 9.49 -5.83 2.97
N LEU A 183 10.58 -6.05 3.71
CA LEU A 183 10.95 -7.39 4.16
C LEU A 183 9.91 -7.96 5.10
N ASN A 184 9.52 -7.22 6.14
CA ASN A 184 8.47 -7.66 7.06
C ASN A 184 7.15 -7.90 6.32
N ARG A 185 6.78 -7.01 5.39
CA ARG A 185 5.56 -7.18 4.62
C ARG A 185 5.61 -8.41 3.71
N LYS A 186 6.74 -8.67 3.07
CA LYS A 186 6.96 -9.88 2.26
C LYS A 186 6.81 -11.14 3.11
N GLU A 187 7.37 -11.17 4.31
CA GLU A 187 7.21 -12.30 5.24
C GLU A 187 5.75 -12.53 5.65
N ILE A 188 5.02 -11.46 6.02
CA ILE A 188 3.59 -11.54 6.35
C ILE A 188 2.78 -12.06 5.15
N LYS A 189 3.05 -11.56 3.94
CA LYS A 189 2.39 -11.99 2.70
C LYS A 189 2.66 -13.46 2.39
N ASN A 190 3.90 -13.91 2.54
CA ASN A 190 4.32 -15.28 2.30
C ASN A 190 3.63 -16.26 3.25
N ASN A 191 3.61 -15.97 4.56
CA ASN A 191 2.92 -16.82 5.53
C ASN A 191 1.42 -16.91 5.25
N ARG A 192 0.78 -15.78 4.92
CA ARG A 192 -0.63 -15.77 4.54
C ARG A 192 -0.89 -16.62 3.29
N LEU A 193 -0.02 -16.53 2.28
CA LEU A 193 -0.12 -17.35 1.08
C LEU A 193 -0.03 -18.85 1.40
N LEU A 194 0.84 -19.24 2.35
CA LEU A 194 0.90 -20.62 2.83
C LEU A 194 -0.42 -21.05 3.48
N VAL A 195 -0.98 -20.25 4.39
CA VAL A 195 -2.27 -20.58 5.03
C VAL A 195 -3.37 -20.77 3.98
N ILE A 196 -3.45 -19.88 2.98
CA ILE A 196 -4.43 -19.96 1.89
C ILE A 196 -4.20 -21.20 1.03
N ALA A 197 -2.94 -21.49 0.66
CA ALA A 197 -2.60 -22.65 -0.15
C ALA A 197 -3.00 -23.96 0.55
N PHE A 198 -2.65 -24.12 1.83
CA PHE A 198 -3.02 -25.29 2.62
C PHE A 198 -4.54 -25.41 2.81
N SER A 199 -5.23 -24.29 3.06
CA SER A 199 -6.69 -24.28 3.22
C SER A 199 -7.39 -24.68 1.91
N THR A 200 -6.90 -24.15 0.78
CA THR A 200 -7.43 -24.48 -0.56
C THR A 200 -7.18 -25.94 -0.90
N LEU A 201 -5.99 -26.47 -0.60
CA LEU A 201 -5.65 -27.87 -0.80
C LEU A 201 -6.54 -28.79 0.04
N LEU A 202 -6.81 -28.46 1.31
CA LEU A 202 -7.70 -29.24 2.17
C LEU A 202 -9.14 -29.28 1.64
N VAL A 203 -9.68 -28.12 1.22
CA VAL A 203 -11.03 -28.06 0.64
C VAL A 203 -11.08 -28.82 -0.68
N SER A 204 -10.08 -28.64 -1.54
CA SER A 204 -10.01 -29.32 -2.84
C SER A 204 -9.85 -30.84 -2.67
N SER A 205 -9.05 -31.29 -1.70
CA SER A 205 -8.90 -32.71 -1.39
C SER A 205 -10.19 -33.32 -0.86
N LEU A 206 -10.96 -32.58 -0.05
CA LEU A 206 -12.25 -33.03 0.46
C LEU A 206 -13.27 -33.20 -0.68
N ILE A 207 -13.36 -32.19 -1.55
CA ILE A 207 -14.25 -32.24 -2.73
C ILE A 207 -13.85 -33.42 -3.61
N LEU A 208 -12.56 -33.57 -3.92
CA LEU A 208 -12.07 -34.67 -4.74
C LEU A 208 -12.39 -36.03 -4.09
N HIS A 209 -12.21 -36.16 -2.78
CA HIS A 209 -12.50 -37.40 -2.04
C HIS A 209 -13.99 -37.76 -2.05
N ILE A 210 -14.89 -36.77 -2.04
CA ILE A 210 -16.34 -36.98 -2.14
C ILE A 210 -16.77 -37.31 -3.58
N VAL A 211 -16.16 -36.65 -4.57
CA VAL A 211 -16.56 -36.75 -5.98
C VAL A 211 -16.01 -38.01 -6.65
N LEU A 212 -14.76 -38.40 -6.41
CA LEU A 212 -14.15 -39.54 -7.10
C LEU A 212 -14.91 -40.88 -6.91
N PRO A 213 -15.44 -41.22 -5.71
CA PRO A 213 -16.27 -42.41 -5.52
C PRO A 213 -17.52 -42.46 -6.42
N VAL A 214 -18.08 -41.31 -6.80
CA VAL A 214 -19.23 -41.25 -7.75
C VAL A 214 -18.86 -41.82 -9.12
N PHE A 215 -17.57 -41.78 -9.49
CA PHE A 215 -17.05 -42.32 -10.74
C PHE A 215 -16.42 -43.71 -10.58
N ASN A 216 -16.71 -44.42 -9.49
CA ASN A 216 -16.06 -45.69 -9.11
C ASN A 216 -14.52 -45.59 -9.03
N LYS A 217 -13.99 -44.39 -8.76
CA LYS A 217 -12.57 -44.15 -8.54
C LYS A 217 -12.38 -43.84 -7.05
N GLY A 218 -12.01 -44.81 -6.24
CA GLY A 218 -11.61 -44.55 -4.85
C GLY A 218 -10.09 -44.41 -4.76
N PHE A 219 -9.58 -43.31 -4.20
CA PHE A 219 -8.12 -43.18 -3.98
C PHE A 219 -7.70 -43.56 -2.55
N LEU A 220 -8.54 -43.28 -1.55
CA LEU A 220 -8.27 -43.49 -0.13
C LEU A 220 -9.53 -43.97 0.58
N SER A 221 -9.39 -44.69 1.70
CA SER A 221 -10.48 -44.91 2.64
C SER A 221 -10.75 -43.64 3.47
N TRP A 222 -11.95 -43.51 4.03
CA TRP A 222 -12.28 -42.38 4.93
C TRP A 222 -11.34 -42.30 6.13
N ALA A 223 -10.88 -43.44 6.66
CA ALA A 223 -9.91 -43.48 7.74
C ALA A 223 -8.56 -42.90 7.29
N GLN A 224 -8.02 -43.32 6.14
CA GLN A 224 -6.79 -42.78 5.57
C GLN A 224 -6.89 -41.28 5.27
N TYR A 225 -8.02 -40.87 4.68
CA TYR A 225 -8.29 -39.46 4.40
C TYR A 225 -8.36 -38.64 5.69
N SER A 226 -8.93 -39.16 6.77
CA SER A 226 -9.01 -38.45 8.05
C SER A 226 -7.62 -38.12 8.63
N TYR A 227 -6.63 -38.99 8.48
CA TYR A 227 -5.24 -38.70 8.86
C TYR A 227 -4.64 -37.56 8.03
N LEU A 228 -4.84 -37.58 6.70
CA LEU A 228 -4.39 -36.48 5.84
C LEU A 228 -5.07 -35.17 6.19
N ALA A 229 -6.40 -35.18 6.36
CA ALA A 229 -7.20 -34.01 6.72
C ALA A 229 -6.77 -33.45 8.08
N ALA A 230 -6.51 -34.30 9.08
CA ALA A 230 -5.98 -33.88 10.37
C ALA A 230 -4.61 -33.19 10.22
N THR A 231 -3.72 -33.73 9.39
CA THR A 231 -2.39 -33.17 9.14
C THR A 231 -2.49 -31.78 8.48
N PHE A 232 -3.37 -31.62 7.50
CA PHE A 232 -3.69 -30.31 6.91
C PHE A 232 -4.24 -29.35 7.96
N PHE A 233 -5.22 -29.79 8.75
CA PHE A 233 -5.88 -28.97 9.76
C PHE A 233 -4.89 -28.43 10.81
N PHE A 234 -4.03 -29.29 11.38
CA PHE A 234 -3.01 -28.86 12.33
C PHE A 234 -2.00 -27.91 11.71
N SER A 235 -1.60 -28.14 10.45
CA SER A 235 -0.70 -27.25 9.72
C SER A 235 -1.32 -25.85 9.54
N ILE A 236 -2.60 -25.79 9.14
CA ILE A 236 -3.34 -24.53 8.99
C ILE A 236 -3.46 -23.82 10.35
N LEU A 237 -3.77 -24.54 11.42
CA LEU A 237 -3.90 -23.97 12.77
C LEU A 237 -2.59 -23.33 13.25
N LEU A 238 -1.46 -24.04 13.09
CA LEU A 238 -0.13 -23.54 13.46
C LEU A 238 0.26 -22.31 12.64
N LEU A 239 0.10 -22.37 11.31
CA LEU A 239 0.42 -21.26 10.41
C LEU A 239 -0.45 -20.02 10.70
N THR A 240 -1.74 -20.23 10.97
CA THR A 240 -2.67 -19.15 11.33
C THR A 240 -2.30 -18.52 12.66
N THR A 241 -1.92 -19.34 13.66
CA THR A 241 -1.48 -18.84 14.98
C THR A 241 -0.23 -17.97 14.86
N ILE A 242 0.75 -18.41 14.06
CA ILE A 242 1.98 -17.64 13.79
C ILE A 242 1.66 -16.33 13.09
N HIS A 243 0.76 -16.36 12.09
CA HIS A 243 0.36 -15.18 11.35
C HIS A 243 -0.39 -14.17 12.23
N GLU A 244 -1.42 -14.61 12.95
CA GLU A 244 -2.26 -13.73 13.77
C GLU A 244 -1.51 -13.14 14.96
N ARG A 245 -0.69 -13.95 15.63
CA ARG A 245 0.10 -13.47 16.77
C ARG A 245 1.35 -12.70 16.36
N LYS A 246 1.75 -12.74 15.08
CA LYS A 246 3.01 -12.17 14.57
C LYS A 246 4.25 -12.66 15.33
N ILE A 247 4.17 -13.83 15.98
CA ILE A 247 5.26 -14.44 16.74
C ILE A 247 5.98 -15.43 15.82
N GLY A 248 7.29 -15.28 15.65
CA GLY A 248 8.08 -16.20 14.85
C GLY A 248 7.67 -16.20 13.37
N ILE A 249 7.38 -15.04 12.79
CA ILE A 249 6.94 -14.92 11.38
C ILE A 249 7.89 -15.67 10.44
N LEU A 250 9.20 -15.64 10.71
CA LEU A 250 10.19 -16.36 9.91
C LEU A 250 10.01 -17.89 9.93
N LEU A 251 9.45 -18.47 11.01
CA LEU A 251 9.23 -19.91 11.18
C LEU A 251 8.08 -20.44 10.32
N GLY A 252 7.13 -19.59 9.92
CA GLY A 252 5.95 -20.00 9.15
C GLY A 252 6.30 -20.76 7.88
N LYS A 253 7.33 -20.31 7.15
CA LYS A 253 7.80 -20.99 5.93
C LYS A 253 8.43 -22.36 6.19
N TYR A 254 9.15 -22.52 7.30
CA TYR A 254 9.75 -23.80 7.68
C TYR A 254 8.68 -24.81 8.07
N ILE A 255 7.68 -24.36 8.84
CA ILE A 255 6.52 -25.20 9.18
C ILE A 255 5.75 -25.58 7.93
N GLY A 256 5.48 -24.64 7.03
CA GLY A 256 4.87 -24.94 5.73
C GLY A 256 5.67 -25.97 4.94
N GLY A 257 7.00 -25.84 4.90
CA GLY A 257 7.90 -26.75 4.21
C GLY A 257 7.86 -28.16 4.79
N PHE A 258 7.96 -28.27 6.11
CA PHE A 258 7.81 -29.53 6.84
C PHE A 258 6.44 -30.18 6.59
N SER A 259 5.36 -29.42 6.76
CA SER A 259 3.99 -29.90 6.57
C SER A 259 3.75 -30.40 5.14
N ALA A 260 4.30 -29.72 4.13
CA ALA A 260 4.17 -30.15 2.73
C ALA A 260 4.87 -31.49 2.48
N VAL A 261 6.09 -31.67 3.00
CA VAL A 261 6.85 -32.93 2.92
C VAL A 261 6.12 -34.06 3.64
N LEU A 262 5.59 -33.79 4.84
CA LEU A 262 4.86 -34.77 5.63
C LEU A 262 3.56 -35.20 4.92
N LEU A 263 2.78 -34.25 4.41
CA LEU A 263 1.57 -34.52 3.65
C LEU A 263 1.84 -35.33 2.39
N TRP A 264 2.88 -34.97 1.63
CA TRP A 264 3.28 -35.73 0.45
C TRP A 264 3.65 -37.17 0.81
N THR A 265 4.48 -37.35 1.84
CA THR A 265 4.91 -38.66 2.31
C THR A 265 3.72 -39.52 2.74
N LEU A 266 2.80 -38.98 3.57
CA LEU A 266 1.60 -39.70 4.00
C LEU A 266 0.70 -40.06 2.81
N THR A 267 0.55 -39.16 1.84
CA THR A 267 -0.24 -39.44 0.62
C THR A 267 0.35 -40.61 -0.15
N MET A 268 1.68 -40.65 -0.32
CA MET A 268 2.36 -41.75 -1.01
C MET A 268 2.32 -43.07 -0.24
N VAL A 269 2.32 -43.04 1.09
CA VAL A 269 2.13 -44.24 1.93
C VAL A 269 0.75 -44.86 1.70
N PHE A 270 -0.30 -44.05 1.53
CA PHE A 270 -1.66 -44.58 1.35
C PHE A 270 -2.03 -44.88 -0.11
N ALA A 271 -1.43 -44.20 -1.08
CA ALA A 271 -1.75 -44.31 -2.52
C ALA A 271 -1.16 -45.55 -3.24
N GLN A 272 -0.55 -46.49 -2.51
CA GLN A 272 0.31 -47.52 -3.09
C GLN A 272 -0.44 -48.52 -3.98
N PRO A 273 0.20 -49.07 -5.05
CA PRO A 273 1.43 -48.64 -5.71
C PRO A 273 1.14 -47.88 -7.04
N THR A 274 0.17 -46.97 -7.05
CA THR A 274 -0.35 -46.39 -8.30
C THR A 274 0.62 -45.48 -9.07
N LEU A 275 1.52 -44.77 -8.36
CA LEU A 275 2.36 -43.71 -8.95
C LEU A 275 3.79 -44.13 -9.29
N GLY A 276 4.24 -45.31 -8.86
CA GLY A 276 5.61 -45.78 -9.09
C GLY A 276 6.68 -44.77 -8.64
N ARG A 277 7.83 -44.73 -9.33
CA ARG A 277 8.95 -43.81 -9.01
C ARG A 277 8.65 -42.33 -9.28
N VAL A 278 7.54 -41.99 -9.95
CA VAL A 278 7.13 -40.60 -10.19
C VAL A 278 6.89 -39.85 -8.88
N MET A 279 6.62 -40.58 -7.77
CA MET A 279 6.47 -39.98 -6.45
C MET A 279 7.66 -39.14 -5.98
N ILE A 280 8.87 -39.40 -6.48
CA ILE A 280 10.07 -38.62 -6.14
C ILE A 280 9.99 -37.20 -6.69
N LEU A 281 9.32 -36.99 -7.83
CA LEU A 281 9.14 -35.67 -8.42
C LEU A 281 8.31 -34.74 -7.51
N GLY A 282 7.47 -35.29 -6.63
CA GLY A 282 6.72 -34.47 -5.67
C GLY A 282 7.61 -33.78 -4.64
N TYR A 283 8.69 -34.42 -4.17
CA TYR A 283 9.66 -33.75 -3.31
C TYR A 283 10.39 -32.62 -4.05
N ILE A 284 10.74 -32.83 -5.32
CA ILE A 284 11.35 -31.80 -6.17
C ILE A 284 10.39 -30.62 -6.35
N LEU A 285 9.11 -30.89 -6.62
CA LEU A 285 8.09 -29.86 -6.74
C LEU A 285 7.95 -29.05 -5.45
N ILE A 286 8.02 -29.69 -4.28
CA ILE A 286 8.04 -28.99 -2.98
C ILE A 286 9.24 -28.02 -2.93
N PHE A 287 10.45 -28.44 -3.35
CA PHE A 287 11.61 -27.54 -3.36
C PHE A 287 11.37 -26.32 -4.25
N VAL A 288 10.85 -26.52 -5.46
CA VAL A 288 10.53 -25.44 -6.39
C VAL A 288 9.51 -24.48 -5.79
N LEU A 289 8.42 -25.01 -5.21
CA LEU A 289 7.40 -24.20 -4.55
C LEU A 289 7.97 -23.36 -3.41
N PHE A 290 8.83 -23.95 -2.57
CA PHE A 290 9.45 -23.24 -1.46
C PHE A 290 10.60 -22.30 -1.88
N GLY A 291 11.20 -22.51 -3.06
CA GLY A 291 12.16 -21.61 -3.67
C GLY A 291 11.58 -20.22 -3.95
N PHE A 292 10.27 -20.12 -4.27
CA PHE A 292 9.59 -18.84 -4.47
C PHE A 292 9.56 -17.95 -3.21
N PHE A 293 9.86 -18.48 -2.03
CA PHE A 293 10.00 -17.65 -0.83
C PHE A 293 11.33 -16.89 -0.75
N HIS A 294 12.22 -17.06 -1.72
CA HIS A 294 13.53 -16.38 -1.81
C HIS A 294 14.37 -16.60 -0.55
N ASN A 295 14.29 -17.80 0.05
CA ASN A 295 15.08 -18.16 1.21
C ASN A 295 15.67 -19.58 1.02
N PRO A 296 16.97 -19.71 0.71
CA PRO A 296 17.59 -21.00 0.44
C PRO A 296 17.60 -21.92 1.66
N LYS A 297 17.60 -21.36 2.88
CA LYS A 297 17.55 -22.16 4.11
C LYS A 297 16.25 -22.95 4.24
N VAL A 298 15.13 -22.40 3.74
CA VAL A 298 13.84 -23.10 3.75
C VAL A 298 13.85 -24.28 2.78
N VAL A 299 14.45 -24.11 1.59
CA VAL A 299 14.63 -25.20 0.61
C VAL A 299 15.50 -26.31 1.18
N ILE A 300 16.66 -25.97 1.76
CA ILE A 300 17.56 -26.94 2.39
C ILE A 300 16.85 -27.68 3.53
N PHE A 301 16.09 -26.96 4.36
CA PHE A 301 15.32 -27.54 5.44
C PHE A 301 14.27 -28.53 4.93
N SER A 302 13.46 -28.15 3.92
CA SER A 302 12.54 -29.06 3.24
C SER A 302 13.25 -30.27 2.63
N GLY A 303 14.47 -30.06 2.09
CA GLY A 303 15.34 -31.11 1.58
C GLY A 303 15.68 -32.16 2.65
N LEU A 304 16.17 -31.72 3.81
CA LEU A 304 16.49 -32.60 4.95
C LEU A 304 15.30 -33.46 5.36
N PHE A 305 14.10 -32.87 5.46
CA PHE A 305 12.88 -33.65 5.78
C PHE A 305 12.43 -34.56 4.64
N SER A 306 12.77 -34.24 3.39
CA SER A 306 12.47 -35.12 2.25
C SER A 306 13.33 -36.38 2.27
N PHE A 307 14.57 -36.33 2.76
CA PHE A 307 15.37 -37.53 3.04
C PHE A 307 14.72 -38.42 4.09
N LEU A 308 14.20 -37.83 5.18
CA LEU A 308 13.46 -38.57 6.21
C LEU A 308 12.16 -39.16 5.67
N GLY A 309 11.40 -38.38 4.89
CA GLY A 309 10.17 -38.84 4.23
C GLY A 309 10.44 -39.99 3.27
N TYR A 310 11.49 -39.89 2.46
CA TYR A 310 11.94 -40.99 1.60
C TYR A 310 12.29 -42.25 2.40
N GLY A 311 12.99 -42.11 3.53
CA GLY A 311 13.28 -43.21 4.43
C GLY A 311 12.01 -43.95 4.87
N ILE A 312 10.97 -43.21 5.28
CA ILE A 312 9.67 -43.77 5.66
C ILE A 312 9.04 -44.54 4.48
N LEU A 313 9.11 -44.01 3.25
CA LEU A 313 8.60 -44.70 2.06
C LEU A 313 9.38 -45.97 1.75
N PHE A 314 10.71 -45.96 1.90
CA PHE A 314 11.57 -47.09 1.62
C PHE A 314 11.36 -48.28 2.59
N TYR A 315 11.07 -48.00 3.86
CA TYR A 315 10.75 -49.04 4.84
C TYR A 315 9.33 -49.61 4.68
N ASN A 316 8.50 -49.04 3.80
CA ASN A 316 7.18 -49.58 3.51
C ASN A 316 7.30 -50.76 2.51
N PRO A 317 6.85 -51.98 2.88
CA PRO A 317 7.03 -53.17 2.06
C PRO A 317 6.58 -53.03 0.60
N SER A 318 5.42 -52.39 0.35
CA SER A 318 4.86 -52.30 -1.00
C SER A 318 5.55 -51.27 -1.90
N LEU A 319 6.36 -50.37 -1.35
CA LEU A 319 7.16 -49.41 -2.14
C LEU A 319 8.63 -49.76 -2.23
N LYS A 320 9.12 -50.62 -1.33
CA LYS A 320 10.54 -50.99 -1.27
C LYS A 320 11.07 -51.55 -2.58
N GLU A 321 10.27 -52.33 -3.31
CA GLU A 321 10.66 -52.91 -4.61
C GLU A 321 10.67 -51.88 -5.76
N ILE A 322 9.95 -50.78 -5.60
CA ILE A 322 9.82 -49.72 -6.62
C ILE A 322 10.94 -48.69 -6.48
N LEU A 323 11.36 -48.41 -5.25
CA LEU A 323 12.31 -47.36 -4.91
C LEU A 323 13.77 -47.80 -5.11
N ASN A 324 14.59 -46.90 -5.63
CA ASN A 324 16.03 -47.12 -5.81
C ASN A 324 16.79 -46.08 -4.98
N PRO A 325 17.25 -46.41 -3.75
CA PRO A 325 17.91 -45.46 -2.86
C PRO A 325 19.08 -44.73 -3.49
N GLY A 326 19.89 -45.41 -4.30
CA GLY A 326 21.05 -44.78 -4.94
C GLY A 326 20.63 -43.66 -5.89
N LEU A 327 19.73 -43.95 -6.84
CA LEU A 327 19.28 -42.96 -7.81
C LEU A 327 18.37 -41.89 -7.19
N ASP A 328 17.43 -42.30 -6.34
CA ASP A 328 16.38 -41.42 -5.83
C ASP A 328 16.93 -40.41 -4.82
N LEU A 329 17.83 -40.82 -3.92
CA LEU A 329 18.47 -39.89 -2.97
C LEU A 329 19.42 -38.92 -3.66
N VAL A 330 20.15 -39.37 -4.68
CA VAL A 330 21.00 -38.50 -5.51
C VAL A 330 20.14 -37.47 -6.24
N LEU A 331 19.02 -37.89 -6.83
CA LEU A 331 18.09 -36.98 -7.50
C LEU A 331 17.51 -35.93 -6.55
N ILE A 332 17.07 -36.34 -5.35
CA ILE A 332 16.57 -35.43 -4.30
C ILE A 332 17.67 -34.44 -3.89
N GLY A 333 18.88 -34.93 -3.63
CA GLY A 333 20.01 -34.13 -3.19
C GLY A 333 20.45 -33.09 -4.23
N ILE A 334 20.67 -33.51 -5.47
CA ILE A 334 21.06 -32.61 -6.58
C ILE A 334 19.96 -31.57 -6.81
N SER A 335 18.69 -31.98 -6.84
CA SER A 335 17.56 -31.07 -7.06
C SER A 335 17.46 -30.04 -5.93
N CYS A 336 17.61 -30.46 -4.68
CA CYS A 336 17.63 -29.56 -3.52
C CYS A 336 18.77 -28.54 -3.63
N GLY A 337 19.99 -28.99 -3.94
CA GLY A 337 21.17 -28.12 -4.10
C GLY A 337 21.01 -27.12 -5.25
N ALA A 338 20.49 -27.57 -6.40
CA ALA A 338 20.23 -26.71 -7.56
C ALA A 338 19.18 -25.64 -7.23
N VAL A 339 18.04 -26.03 -6.68
CA VAL A 339 16.95 -25.08 -6.33
C VAL A 339 17.40 -24.12 -5.23
N ALA A 340 18.14 -24.58 -4.22
CA ALA A 340 18.68 -23.73 -3.16
C ALA A 340 19.67 -22.69 -3.72
N SER A 341 20.52 -23.08 -4.68
CA SER A 341 21.49 -22.18 -5.33
C SER A 341 20.80 -21.09 -6.16
N ILE A 342 19.78 -21.48 -6.95
CA ILE A 342 18.95 -20.53 -7.71
C ILE A 342 18.24 -19.57 -6.75
N THR A 343 17.64 -20.11 -5.68
CA THR A 343 16.93 -19.33 -4.66
C THR A 343 17.85 -18.32 -3.97
N GLY A 344 19.08 -18.72 -3.63
CA GLY A 344 20.08 -17.83 -3.04
C GLY A 344 20.49 -16.69 -3.98
N SER A 345 20.60 -16.98 -5.28
CA SER A 345 20.88 -15.96 -6.29
C SER A 345 19.73 -14.96 -6.41
N LEU A 346 18.48 -15.43 -6.50
CA LEU A 346 17.28 -14.59 -6.53
C LEU A 346 17.15 -13.72 -5.27
N GLN A 347 17.50 -14.26 -4.11
CA GLN A 347 17.50 -13.52 -2.84
C GLN A 347 18.48 -12.33 -2.88
N LYS A 348 19.71 -12.54 -3.38
CA LYS A 348 20.72 -11.48 -3.51
C LYS A 348 20.24 -10.34 -4.42
N TYR A 349 19.72 -10.67 -5.60
CA TYR A 349 19.16 -9.66 -6.53
C TYR A 349 18.03 -8.86 -5.89
N HIS A 350 17.15 -9.53 -5.15
CA HIS A 350 16.05 -8.86 -4.47
C HIS A 350 16.53 -7.88 -3.39
N PHE A 351 17.54 -8.24 -2.59
CA PHE A 351 18.09 -7.34 -1.58
C PHE A 351 18.78 -6.13 -2.21
N SER A 352 19.61 -6.34 -3.24
CA SER A 352 20.26 -5.24 -3.96
C SER A 352 19.25 -4.25 -4.53
N LEU A 353 18.12 -4.73 -5.06
CA LEU A 353 17.06 -3.87 -5.58
C LEU A 353 16.37 -3.06 -4.48
N LEU A 354 16.18 -3.62 -3.29
CA LEU A 354 15.64 -2.89 -2.14
C LEU A 354 16.61 -1.81 -1.64
N ASP A 355 17.90 -2.11 -1.57
CA ASP A 355 18.93 -1.18 -1.13
C ASP A 355 18.99 0.04 -2.06
N SER A 356 19.02 -0.18 -3.38
CA SER A 356 18.97 0.93 -4.36
C SER A 356 17.68 1.74 -4.28
N GLN A 357 16.54 1.14 -3.91
CA GLN A 357 15.29 1.88 -3.71
C GLN A 357 15.33 2.77 -2.46
N GLU A 358 15.95 2.29 -1.39
CA GLU A 358 16.15 3.05 -0.15
C GLU A 358 17.12 4.22 -0.36
N GLU A 359 18.21 4.01 -1.09
CA GLU A 359 19.14 5.08 -1.50
C GLU A 359 18.44 6.16 -2.33
N ILE A 360 17.59 5.77 -3.28
CA ILE A 360 16.79 6.72 -4.06
C ILE A 360 15.81 7.50 -3.18
N GLU A 361 15.19 6.85 -2.18
CA GLU A 361 14.26 7.51 -1.27
C GLU A 361 14.96 8.53 -0.36
N THR A 362 16.08 8.13 0.24
CA THR A 362 16.89 9.02 1.09
C THR A 362 17.43 10.20 0.30
N ALA A 363 17.97 9.97 -0.90
CA ALA A 363 18.41 11.04 -1.80
C ALA A 363 17.26 12.00 -2.17
N LYS A 364 16.06 11.47 -2.42
CA LYS A 364 14.89 12.29 -2.70
C LYS A 364 14.47 13.13 -1.48
N ALA A 365 14.47 12.56 -0.28
CA ALA A 365 14.11 13.29 0.94
C ALA A 365 15.07 14.46 1.19
N VAL A 366 16.38 14.23 1.01
CA VAL A 366 17.40 15.29 1.07
C VAL A 366 17.15 16.36 0.01
N LEU A 367 16.82 15.94 -1.22
CA LEU A 367 16.54 16.86 -2.32
C LEU A 367 15.29 17.72 -2.04
N GLU A 368 14.23 17.13 -1.47
CA GLU A 368 12.98 17.81 -1.14
C GLU A 368 13.21 18.89 -0.08
N ILE A 369 13.94 18.57 0.98
CA ILE A 369 14.37 19.55 2.00
C ILE A 369 15.19 20.68 1.37
N LYS A 370 16.12 20.35 0.46
CA LYS A 370 16.95 21.35 -0.23
C LYS A 370 16.14 22.25 -1.15
N VAL A 371 15.15 21.71 -1.86
CA VAL A 371 14.25 22.48 -2.72
C VAL A 371 13.36 23.41 -1.89
N GLU A 372 12.80 22.94 -0.78
CA GLU A 372 12.02 23.78 0.13
C GLU A 372 12.85 24.92 0.72
N ALA A 373 14.07 24.62 1.19
CA ALA A 373 15.00 25.62 1.70
C ALA A 373 15.33 26.68 0.63
N ARG A 374 15.66 26.26 -0.60
CA ARG A 374 15.92 27.19 -1.72
C ARG A 374 14.69 28.00 -2.11
N THR A 375 13.51 27.40 -2.08
CA THR A 375 12.25 28.10 -2.40
C THR A 375 11.97 29.18 -1.36
N ARG A 376 12.24 28.90 -0.09
CA ARG A 376 12.12 29.88 1.00
C ARG A 376 13.14 31.01 0.86
N GLU A 377 14.41 30.70 0.62
CA GLU A 377 15.45 31.72 0.37
C GLU A 377 15.08 32.64 -0.80
N LEU A 378 14.59 32.07 -1.91
CA LEU A 378 14.15 32.86 -3.07
C LEU A 378 12.97 33.77 -2.74
N ARG A 379 12.04 33.30 -1.92
CA ARG A 379 10.89 34.09 -1.47
C ARG A 379 11.34 35.26 -0.60
N GLU A 380 12.19 35.01 0.40
CA GLU A 380 12.75 36.04 1.28
C GLU A 380 13.54 37.09 0.46
N LEU A 381 14.31 36.67 -0.54
CA LEU A 381 15.01 37.58 -1.44
C LEU A 381 14.06 38.41 -2.31
N THR A 382 12.99 37.81 -2.83
CA THR A 382 12.01 38.50 -3.67
C THR A 382 11.24 39.54 -2.86
N GLU A 383 10.78 39.18 -1.66
CA GLU A 383 10.11 40.09 -0.73
C GLU A 383 11.03 41.27 -0.36
N GLY A 384 12.31 41.01 -0.09
CA GLY A 384 13.29 42.08 0.16
C GLY A 384 13.57 42.97 -1.05
N GLN A 385 13.59 42.42 -2.27
CA GLN A 385 13.73 43.22 -3.49
C GLN A 385 12.50 44.09 -3.77
N GLU A 386 11.29 43.58 -3.55
CA GLU A 386 10.05 44.35 -3.67
C GLU A 386 10.02 45.53 -2.69
N GLU A 387 10.48 45.31 -1.46
CA GLU A 387 10.59 46.37 -0.45
C GLU A 387 11.58 47.47 -0.88
N MET A 388 12.79 47.08 -1.36
CA MET A 388 13.76 48.05 -1.92
C MET A 388 13.23 48.80 -3.15
N ILE A 389 12.52 48.12 -4.05
CA ILE A 389 11.92 48.76 -5.24
C ILE A 389 10.89 49.79 -4.78
N LYS A 390 10.05 49.45 -3.80
CA LYS A 390 9.03 50.35 -3.25
C LYS A 390 9.66 51.59 -2.62
N GLU A 391 10.71 51.42 -1.82
CA GLU A 391 11.47 52.54 -1.24
C GLU A 391 12.08 53.43 -2.33
N ARG A 392 12.81 52.85 -3.30
CA ARG A 392 13.41 53.63 -4.40
C ARG A 392 12.37 54.34 -5.26
N THR A 393 11.23 53.71 -5.51
CA THR A 393 10.14 54.33 -6.30
C THR A 393 9.56 55.53 -5.56
N LYS A 394 9.42 55.45 -4.23
CA LYS A 394 8.99 56.56 -3.40
C LYS A 394 10.01 57.71 -3.42
N GLU A 395 11.30 57.40 -3.26
CA GLU A 395 12.38 58.39 -3.30
C GLU A 395 12.48 59.09 -4.67
N LEU A 396 12.32 58.33 -5.76
CA LEU A 396 12.26 58.88 -7.12
C LEU A 396 11.04 59.79 -7.31
N GLN A 397 9.87 59.41 -6.78
CA GLN A 397 8.67 60.24 -6.87
C GLN A 397 8.84 61.58 -6.12
N GLU A 398 9.50 61.55 -4.97
CA GLU A 398 9.87 62.77 -4.22
C GLU A 398 10.81 63.66 -5.03
N LYS A 399 11.87 63.10 -5.64
CA LYS A 399 12.78 63.85 -6.52
C LYS A 399 12.07 64.42 -7.74
N ILE A 400 11.16 63.68 -8.37
CA ILE A 400 10.34 64.18 -9.50
C ILE A 400 9.47 65.36 -9.04
N ASN A 401 8.86 65.28 -7.86
CA ASN A 401 8.06 66.37 -7.30
C ASN A 401 8.89 67.61 -7.00
N GLU A 402 10.10 67.45 -6.45
CA GLU A 402 11.04 68.55 -6.22
C GLU A 402 11.49 69.20 -7.53
N LEU A 403 11.88 68.41 -8.53
CA LEU A 403 12.21 68.89 -9.87
C LEU A 403 11.04 69.63 -10.51
N GLY A 404 9.81 69.13 -10.35
CA GLY A 404 8.60 69.79 -10.83
C GLY A 404 8.31 71.12 -10.13
N LYS A 405 8.68 71.27 -8.84
CA LYS A 405 8.63 72.56 -8.13
C LYS A 405 9.70 73.52 -8.63
N PHE A 406 10.93 73.04 -8.82
CA PHE A 406 12.03 73.83 -9.39
C PHE A 406 11.70 74.35 -10.79
N SER A 407 11.17 73.48 -11.65
CA SER A 407 10.74 73.85 -13.00
C SER A 407 9.62 74.90 -12.98
N ARG A 408 8.58 74.74 -12.13
CA ARG A 408 7.52 75.76 -11.97
C ARG A 408 8.06 77.10 -11.49
N LEU A 409 9.02 77.11 -10.56
CA LEU A 409 9.66 78.33 -10.09
C LEU A 409 10.54 78.97 -11.18
N ALA A 410 11.25 78.17 -11.97
CA ALA A 410 12.07 78.65 -13.07
C ALA A 410 11.22 79.27 -14.19
N VAL A 411 10.17 78.57 -14.64
CA VAL A 411 9.21 79.07 -15.64
C VAL A 411 8.49 80.32 -15.14
N GLY A 412 8.10 80.36 -13.87
CA GLY A 412 7.51 81.56 -13.25
C GLY A 412 8.46 82.75 -13.23
N ARG A 413 9.77 82.53 -12.99
CA ARG A 413 10.80 83.57 -13.08
C ARG A 413 11.01 84.05 -14.52
N GLU A 414 11.00 83.15 -15.50
CA GLU A 414 11.11 83.50 -16.92
C GLU A 414 9.92 84.34 -17.38
N LEU A 415 8.69 83.92 -17.08
CA LEU A 415 7.47 84.69 -17.35
C LEU A 415 7.53 86.08 -16.70
N LYS A 416 7.97 86.16 -15.44
CA LYS A 416 8.10 87.44 -14.74
C LYS A 416 9.17 88.34 -15.39
N MET A 417 10.28 87.75 -15.84
CA MET A 417 11.31 88.46 -16.61
C MET A 417 10.78 88.98 -17.95
N VAL A 418 9.94 88.21 -18.65
CA VAL A 418 9.29 88.65 -19.89
C VAL A 418 8.37 89.85 -19.61
N THR A 419 7.49 89.77 -18.62
CA THR A 419 6.61 90.90 -18.25
C THR A 419 7.41 92.15 -17.83
N LEU A 420 8.50 91.99 -17.08
CA LEU A 420 9.36 93.11 -16.68
C LEU A 420 10.09 93.71 -17.89
N LYS A 421 10.51 92.89 -18.86
CA LYS A 421 11.10 93.40 -20.11
C LYS A 421 10.09 94.21 -20.92
N GLU A 422 8.86 93.72 -21.03
CA GLU A 422 7.77 94.44 -21.70
C GLU A 422 7.46 95.77 -21.00
N GLU A 423 7.38 95.80 -19.67
CA GLU A 423 7.20 97.05 -18.90
C GLU A 423 8.37 98.02 -19.09
N ILE A 424 9.62 97.53 -19.04
CA ILE A 424 10.80 98.36 -19.31
C ILE A 424 10.74 98.97 -20.72
N GLU A 425 10.29 98.20 -21.72
CA GLU A 425 10.15 98.70 -23.09
C GLU A 425 9.03 99.75 -23.21
N LYS A 426 7.91 99.54 -22.49
CA LYS A 426 6.80 100.48 -22.44
C LYS A 426 7.20 101.80 -21.75
N LEU A 427 7.87 101.71 -20.61
CA LEU A 427 8.42 102.85 -19.88
C LEU A 427 9.47 103.58 -20.71
N LYS A 428 10.33 102.89 -21.46
CA LYS A 428 11.27 103.52 -22.40
C LYS A 428 10.54 104.30 -23.50
N LYS A 429 9.49 103.74 -24.11
CA LYS A 429 8.66 104.43 -25.11
C LYS A 429 7.95 105.66 -24.53
N GLU A 430 7.51 105.61 -23.27
CA GLU A 430 6.95 106.77 -22.55
C GLU A 430 8.00 107.84 -22.23
N LEU A 431 9.22 107.43 -21.90
CA LEU A 431 10.34 108.33 -21.61
C LEU A 431 10.90 108.99 -22.88
N GLU A 432 10.82 108.32 -24.02
CA GLU A 432 11.07 108.93 -25.34
C GLU A 432 9.97 109.93 -25.72
N LYS A 433 8.69 109.66 -25.40
CA LYS A 433 7.60 110.62 -25.61
C LYS A 433 7.71 111.86 -24.72
N SER A 434 8.22 111.73 -23.50
CA SER A 434 8.42 112.88 -22.60
C SER A 434 9.67 113.71 -22.92
N LYS A 435 10.68 113.12 -23.59
CA LYS A 435 11.82 113.85 -24.17
C LYS A 435 11.49 114.62 -25.46
N GLY A 436 10.30 114.43 -26.02
CA GLY A 436 9.81 115.09 -27.25
C GLY A 436 8.97 116.35 -27.05
N ARG A 437 8.90 116.94 -25.85
CA ARG A 437 8.33 118.29 -25.64
C ARG A 437 9.44 119.32 -25.43
N PRO A 438 9.80 120.11 -26.45
CA PRO A 438 10.37 121.44 -26.24
C PRO A 438 9.29 122.37 -25.68
N ASN A 439 9.72 123.37 -24.92
CA ASN A 439 8.91 124.53 -24.53
C ASN A 439 8.17 125.15 -25.72
#